data_AF-A0A923QLV8-F1
#
_entry.id   AF-A0A923QLV8-F1
#
_cell.length_a   1.000
_cell.length_b   1.000
_cell.length_c   1.000
_cell.angle_alpha   90.00
_cell.angle_beta   90.00
_cell.angle_gamma   90.00
#
_symmetry.space_group_name_H-M   'P 1'
#
loop_
_entity.id
_entity.type
_entity.pdbx_description
1 polymer ?
#
loop_
_entity_poly.entity_id
_entity_poly.type
_entity_poly.pdbx_seq_one_letter_code
_entity_poly.pdbx_strand_id
1 'polypeptide(L)' 'MGTTINYSYNHRRLIVSKAHSTDVLDEWGIRYSFDPINNRISIVATKR' A
#
# COMPACT_ATOMS: atom_id res chain seq x y z
N MET A 1 17.49 -10.80 -7.66
CA MET A 1 17.48 -9.66 -6.73
C MET A 1 16.70 -8.52 -7.37
N GLY A 2 15.41 -8.76 -7.59
CA GLY A 2 14.46 -7.78 -8.08
C GLY A 2 13.52 -7.41 -6.95
N THR A 3 13.36 -6.12 -6.70
CA THR A 3 12.30 -5.63 -5.82
C THR A 3 11.03 -5.44 -6.65
N THR A 4 9.94 -6.09 -6.25
CA THR A 4 8.62 -5.85 -6.84
C THR A 4 7.80 -4.97 -5.91
N ILE A 5 7.24 -3.89 -6.46
CA ILE A 5 6.33 -3.00 -5.73
C ILE A 5 4.98 -3.02 -6.42
N ASN A 6 3.96 -3.46 -5.68
CA ASN A 6 2.57 -3.49 -6.13
C ASN A 6 1.81 -2.31 -5.54
N TYR A 7 1.02 -1.62 -6.37
CA TYR A 7 0.14 -0.53 -5.97
C TYR A 7 -1.31 -0.91 -6.26
N SER A 8 -2.22 -0.59 -5.35
CA SER A 8 -3.66 -0.72 -5.58
C SER A 8 -4.33 0.63 -5.44
N TYR A 9 -5.33 0.86 -6.29
CA TYR A 9 -6.02 2.14 -6.39
C TYR A 9 -7.52 1.96 -6.11
N ASN A 10 -8.15 2.97 -5.52
CA ASN A 10 -9.61 3.03 -5.45
C ASN A 10 -10.22 3.50 -6.78
N HIS A 11 -11.55 3.54 -6.87
CA HIS A 11 -12.31 4.02 -8.03
C HIS A 11 -12.01 5.47 -8.43
N ARG A 12 -11.41 6.27 -7.52
CA ARG A 12 -10.97 7.66 -7.75
C ARG A 12 -9.49 7.76 -8.13
N ARG A 13 -8.83 6.63 -8.39
CA ARG A 13 -7.39 6.51 -8.70
C ARG A 13 -6.45 6.98 -7.57
N LEU A 14 -6.90 6.94 -6.32
CA LEU A 14 -6.03 7.16 -5.15
C LEU A 14 -5.41 5.85 -4.70
N ILE A 15 -4.13 5.88 -4.29
CA ILE A 15 -3.41 4.72 -3.79
C ILE A 15 -3.99 4.31 -2.43
N VAL A 16 -4.57 3.11 -2.35
CA VAL A 16 -5.12 2.53 -1.10
C VAL A 16 -4.20 1.49 -0.48
N SER A 17 -3.29 0.90 -1.25
CA SER A 17 -2.26 0.03 -0.71
C SER A 17 -1.00 0.02 -1.55
N LYS A 18 0.12 -0.19 -0.86
CA LYS A 18 1.44 -0.43 -1.44
C LYS A 18 2.00 -1.70 -0.81
N ALA A 19 2.36 -2.70 -1.61
CA ALA A 19 3.06 -3.89 -1.13
C ALA A 19 4.45 -3.94 -1.75
N HIS A 20 5.44 -4.24 -0.93
CA HIS A 20 6.84 -4.37 -1.30
C HIS A 20 7.27 -5.79 -0.98
N SER A 21 7.60 -6.55 -2.03
CA SER A 21 8.18 -7.87 -1.91
C SER A 21 9.65 -7.77 -2.29
N THR A 22 10.52 -8.21 -1.39
CA THR A 22 11.91 -8.52 -1.73
C THR A 22 12.02 -10.01 -2.01
N ASP A 23 12.99 -10.43 -2.82
CA ASP A 23 13.30 -11.86 -3.06
C ASP A 23 13.58 -12.63 -1.75
N VAL A 24 13.81 -11.92 -0.64
CA VAL A 24 14.16 -12.45 0.68
C VAL A 24 12.93 -12.49 1.59
N LEU A 25 11.83 -13.14 1.19
CA LEU A 25 10.63 -13.48 2.00
C LEU A 25 9.97 -12.36 2.87
N ASP A 26 10.51 -11.15 2.91
CA ASP A 26 10.08 -10.02 3.71
C ASP A 26 9.08 -9.25 2.85
N GLU A 27 7.80 -9.43 3.16
CA GLU A 27 6.71 -8.70 2.54
C GLU A 27 6.26 -7.56 3.47
N TRP A 28 6.40 -6.34 2.97
CA TRP A 28 5.93 -5.13 3.66
C TRP A 28 4.72 -4.55 2.94
N GLY A 29 3.61 -4.44 3.65
CA GLY A 29 2.38 -3.82 3.18
C GLY A 29 2.14 -2.48 3.87
N ILE A 30 1.66 -1.50 3.11
CA ILE A 30 1.09 -0.25 3.63
C ILE A 30 -0.33 -0.12 3.10
N ARG A 31 -1.28 0.20 3.97
CA ARG A 31 -2.67 0.52 3.62
C ARG A 31 -3.00 1.95 4.01
N TYR A 32 -3.73 2.64 3.13
CA TYR A 32 -4.20 4.00 3.31
C TYR A 32 -5.72 4.05 3.30
N SER A 33 -6.29 4.88 4.17
CA SER A 33 -7.73 5.18 4.18
C SER A 33 -7.95 6.67 3.93
N PHE A 34 -9.01 6.99 3.20
CA PHE A 34 -9.37 8.36 2.84
C PHE A 34 -10.80 8.67 3.25
N ASP A 35 -11.07 9.93 3.57
CA ASP A 35 -12.42 10.44 3.78
C ASP A 35 -13.16 10.62 2.44
N PRO A 36 -14.47 10.92 2.45
CA PRO A 36 -15.24 11.13 1.22
C PRO A 36 -14.75 12.30 0.35
N ILE A 37 -13.95 13.22 0.88
CA ILE A 37 -13.37 14.36 0.15
C ILE A 37 -11.87 14.17 -0.16
N ASN A 38 -11.34 12.95 -0.02
CA ASN A 38 -9.97 12.50 -0.32
C ASN A 38 -8.86 12.88 0.68
N ASN A 39 -9.18 13.32 1.89
CA ASN A 39 -8.15 13.49 2.92
C ASN A 39 -7.73 12.13 3.46
N ARG A 40 -6.43 11.89 3.59
CA ARG A 40 -5.90 10.66 4.19
C ARG A 40 -6.18 10.67 5.70
N ILE A 41 -6.96 9.69 6.18
CA ILE A 41 -7.32 9.57 7.59
C ILE A 41 -6.37 8.63 8.33
N SER A 42 -5.88 7.58 7.67
CA SER A 42 -5.04 6.58 8.34
C SER A 42 -3.98 5.97 7.43
N ILE A 43 -2.90 5.49 8.07
CA ILE A 43 -1.85 4.67 7.48
C ILE A 43 -1.59 3.46 8.39
N VAL A 44 -1.60 2.26 7.81
CA VAL A 44 -1.29 1.02 8.54
C VAL A 44 -0.16 0.31 7.82
N ALA A 45 0.95 0.05 8.52
CA ALA A 45 2.04 -0.77 8.02
C ALA A 45 1.92 -2.19 8.59
N THR A 46 2.09 -3.19 7.73
CA THR A 46 2.07 -4.61 8.09
C THR A 46 3.34 -5.25 7.56
N LYS A 47 4.04 -5.99 8.43
CA LYS A 47 5.12 -6.89 8.04
C LYS A 47 4.60 -8.32 8.13
N ARG A 48 4.80 -9.12 7.09
CA ARG A 48 4.45 -10.54 7.11
C ARG A 48 5.68 -11.41 7.34
#